data_AF-A0A1F9L4Y1-F1
#
_entry.id   AF-A0A1F9L4Y1-F1
#
_cell.length_a   1.000
_cell.length_b   1.000
_cell.length_c   1.000
_cell.angle_alpha   90.00
_cell.angle_beta   90.00
_cell.angle_gamma   90.00
#
_symmetry.space_group_name_H-M   'P 1'
#
loop_
_entity.id
_entity.type
_entity.pdbx_description
1 polymer ?
#
loop_
_entity_poly.entity_id
_entity_poly.type
_entity_poly.pdbx_seq_one_letter_code
_entity_poly.pdbx_strand_id
1 'polypeptide(L)'
;MPTLDQRLADIKLLMQYAVPPAGLAKATALVEKHATDHVSLNIFHAFYSYLPEGLEDAITVLRLLDRRQGTFLVCASTSIADYLYLATSEQAEFLGPLAEGIWEEEVLTFFDLADREAFLKKYAELATFPVYVPAHLHHDLCPFCHVADGEFHTLGCPVEICPWCGGQLTSCGCRFTLLNRSDLKSEAQLEELLALLNKKGRVPFSAEEHRPAYPLTPLDLK
;
A
#
# COMPACT_ATOMS: atom_id res chain seq x y z
N MET A 1 -10.44 12.03 -0.95
CA MET A 1 -10.06 10.83 -1.73
C MET A 1 -11.30 10.28 -2.43
N PRO A 2 -11.19 9.82 -3.68
CA PRO A 2 -12.33 9.15 -4.34
C PRO A 2 -12.69 7.87 -3.59
N THR A 3 -13.97 7.53 -3.60
CA THR A 3 -14.45 6.23 -3.10
C THR A 3 -13.95 5.09 -3.98
N LEU A 4 -13.96 3.85 -3.46
CA LEU A 4 -13.60 2.65 -4.23
C LEU A 4 -14.44 2.52 -5.51
N ASP A 5 -15.74 2.78 -5.43
CA ASP A 5 -16.65 2.71 -6.59
C ASP A 5 -16.32 3.76 -7.65
N GLN A 6 -16.02 4.99 -7.23
CA GLN A 6 -15.58 6.05 -8.15
C GLN A 6 -14.27 5.67 -8.82
N ARG A 7 -13.29 5.21 -8.03
CA ARG A 7 -11.99 4.78 -8.55
C ARG A 7 -12.11 3.64 -9.56
N LEU A 8 -12.95 2.65 -9.26
CA LEU A 8 -13.23 1.52 -10.14
C LEU A 8 -13.88 1.97 -11.45
N ALA A 9 -14.86 2.88 -11.38
CA ALA A 9 -15.51 3.43 -12.56
C ALA A 9 -14.52 4.19 -13.45
N ASP A 10 -13.64 5.00 -12.85
CA ASP A 10 -12.61 5.75 -13.57
C ASP A 10 -11.62 4.80 -14.27
N ILE A 11 -11.15 3.76 -13.58
CA ILE A 11 -10.28 2.73 -14.16
C ILE A 11 -10.96 2.06 -15.36
N LYS A 12 -12.23 1.65 -15.21
CA LYS A 12 -12.99 1.01 -16.30
C LYS A 12 -13.17 1.93 -17.51
N LEU A 13 -13.28 3.24 -17.30
CA LEU A 13 -13.32 4.22 -18.38
C LEU A 13 -11.95 4.30 -19.09
N LEU A 14 -10.85 4.44 -18.35
CA LEU A 14 -9.50 4.51 -18.91
C LEU A 14 -9.16 3.25 -19.72
N MET A 15 -9.54 2.08 -19.22
CA MET A 15 -9.33 0.79 -19.88
C MET A 15 -9.93 0.71 -21.29
N GLN A 16 -11.01 1.45 -21.58
CA GLN A 16 -11.63 1.46 -22.92
C GLN A 16 -10.71 2.03 -24.01
N TYR A 17 -9.76 2.87 -23.61
CA TYR A 17 -8.79 3.50 -24.51
C TYR A 17 -7.40 2.88 -24.42
N ALA A 18 -7.13 2.19 -23.31
CA ALA A 18 -5.82 1.67 -22.94
C ALA A 18 -5.61 0.20 -23.26
N VAL A 19 -6.68 -0.61 -23.20
CA VAL A 19 -6.57 -2.08 -23.28
C VAL A 19 -6.94 -2.57 -24.68
N PRO A 20 -6.15 -3.48 -25.29
CA PRO A 20 -6.52 -4.06 -26.57
C PRO A 20 -7.91 -4.72 -26.51
N PRO A 21 -8.78 -4.58 -27.54
CA PRO A 21 -10.15 -5.10 -27.49
C PRO A 21 -10.25 -6.59 -27.14
N ALA A 22 -9.29 -7.41 -27.59
CA ALA A 22 -9.22 -8.83 -27.29
C ALA A 22 -8.91 -9.15 -25.80
N GLY A 23 -8.24 -8.24 -25.10
CA GLY A 23 -7.82 -8.39 -23.71
C GLY A 23 -8.78 -7.75 -22.70
N LEU A 24 -9.69 -6.89 -23.14
CA LEU A 24 -10.53 -6.06 -22.26
C LEU A 24 -11.31 -6.86 -21.22
N ALA A 25 -12.00 -7.93 -21.63
CA ALA A 25 -12.78 -8.76 -20.71
C ALA A 25 -11.94 -9.38 -19.58
N LYS A 26 -10.73 -9.87 -19.92
CA LYS A 26 -9.81 -10.47 -18.94
C LYS A 26 -9.25 -9.41 -17.99
N ALA A 27 -8.86 -8.25 -18.52
CA ALA A 27 -8.36 -7.14 -17.73
C ALA A 27 -9.44 -6.60 -16.78
N THR A 28 -10.69 -6.49 -17.24
CA THR A 28 -11.82 -6.03 -16.41
C THR A 28 -12.07 -7.01 -15.26
N ALA A 29 -12.06 -8.32 -15.53
CA ALA A 29 -12.22 -9.33 -14.49
C ALA A 29 -11.10 -9.27 -13.43
N LEU A 30 -9.87 -8.95 -13.86
CA LEU A 30 -8.76 -8.74 -12.92
C LEU A 30 -9.01 -7.52 -12.03
N VAL A 31 -9.38 -6.37 -12.59
CA VAL A 31 -9.67 -5.17 -11.78
C VAL A 31 -10.84 -5.41 -10.82
N GLU A 32 -11.89 -6.11 -11.27
CA GLU A 32 -13.06 -6.43 -10.43
C GLU A 32 -12.72 -7.35 -9.25
N LYS A 33 -11.78 -8.28 -9.42
CA LYS A 33 -11.26 -9.10 -8.31
C LYS A 33 -10.61 -8.24 -7.20
N HIS A 34 -10.16 -7.04 -7.56
CA HIS A 34 -9.49 -6.07 -6.69
C HIS A 34 -10.39 -4.88 -6.31
N ALA A 35 -11.69 -4.92 -6.63
CA ALA A 35 -12.61 -3.79 -6.46
C ALA A 35 -12.72 -3.25 -5.01
N THR A 36 -12.40 -4.06 -4.02
CA THR A 36 -12.48 -3.71 -2.59
C THR A 36 -11.15 -3.26 -1.99
N ASP A 37 -10.12 -3.05 -2.81
CA ASP A 37 -8.76 -2.82 -2.34
C ASP A 37 -8.16 -1.52 -2.87
N HIS A 38 -7.91 -0.57 -1.96
CA HIS A 38 -7.35 0.72 -2.33
C HIS A 38 -5.96 0.61 -2.98
N VAL A 39 -5.10 -0.27 -2.47
CA VAL A 39 -3.70 -0.40 -2.91
C VAL A 39 -3.64 -0.80 -4.39
N SER A 40 -4.29 -1.90 -4.76
CA SER A 40 -4.29 -2.37 -6.14
C SER A 40 -5.08 -1.46 -7.07
N LEU A 41 -6.21 -0.88 -6.64
CA LEU A 41 -6.92 0.10 -7.46
C LEU A 41 -6.09 1.36 -7.73
N ASN A 42 -5.26 1.80 -6.77
CA ASN A 42 -4.32 2.90 -7.01
C ASN A 42 -3.27 2.52 -8.07
N ILE A 43 -2.75 1.29 -8.05
CA ILE A 43 -1.82 0.79 -9.08
C ILE A 43 -2.50 0.74 -10.46
N PHE A 44 -3.69 0.13 -10.57
CA PHE A 44 -4.43 0.08 -11.82
C PHE A 44 -4.70 1.48 -12.37
N HIS A 45 -5.13 2.40 -11.51
CA HIS A 45 -5.36 3.78 -11.91
C HIS A 45 -4.07 4.45 -12.37
N ALA A 46 -2.96 4.31 -11.65
CA ALA A 46 -1.67 4.88 -12.05
C ALA A 46 -1.22 4.33 -13.42
N PHE A 47 -1.33 3.02 -13.64
CA PHE A 47 -1.00 2.38 -14.91
C PHE A 47 -1.86 2.89 -16.07
N TYR A 48 -3.19 2.82 -15.95
CA TYR A 48 -4.09 3.20 -17.04
C TYR A 48 -4.20 4.71 -17.26
N SER A 49 -3.78 5.53 -16.29
CA SER A 49 -3.71 7.00 -16.46
C SER A 49 -2.46 7.44 -17.22
N TYR A 50 -1.39 6.65 -17.20
CA TYR A 50 -0.07 7.03 -17.71
C TYR A 50 0.55 5.90 -18.56
N LEU A 51 -0.18 5.43 -19.56
CA LEU A 51 0.42 4.62 -20.62
C LEU A 51 1.30 5.50 -21.51
N PRO A 52 2.55 5.10 -21.81
CA PRO A 52 3.38 5.77 -22.81
C PRO A 52 2.62 5.91 -24.14
N GLU A 53 2.73 7.08 -24.76
CA GLU A 53 1.91 7.54 -25.88
C GLU A 53 1.90 6.55 -27.08
N GLY A 54 0.88 5.68 -27.13
CA GLY A 54 0.57 4.83 -28.28
C GLY A 54 0.62 3.31 -28.05
N LEU A 55 0.87 2.84 -26.83
CA LEU A 55 0.79 1.40 -26.52
C LEU A 55 -0.55 1.04 -25.89
N GLU A 56 -1.26 0.10 -26.52
CA GLU A 56 -2.36 -0.60 -25.88
C GLU A 56 -1.79 -1.75 -25.04
N ASP A 57 -2.05 -1.75 -23.73
CA ASP A 57 -1.54 -2.79 -22.83
C ASP A 57 -2.49 -3.04 -21.65
N ALA A 58 -2.31 -4.18 -21.01
CA ALA A 58 -3.10 -4.57 -19.86
C ALA A 58 -2.25 -5.27 -18.82
N ILE A 59 -2.44 -4.88 -17.56
CA ILE A 59 -1.95 -5.65 -16.42
C ILE A 59 -2.59 -7.02 -16.46
N THR A 60 -1.74 -8.05 -16.42
CA THR A 60 -2.16 -9.46 -16.41
C THR A 60 -2.03 -10.08 -15.02
N VAL A 61 -1.09 -9.58 -14.21
CA VAL A 61 -0.86 -10.02 -12.84
C VAL A 61 -0.17 -8.92 -12.04
N LEU A 62 -0.53 -8.80 -10.76
CA LEU A 62 0.20 -8.03 -9.76
C LEU A 62 0.95 -9.02 -8.87
N ARG A 63 2.24 -8.82 -8.62
CA ARG A 63 3.05 -9.62 -7.70
C ARG A 63 3.57 -8.75 -6.57
N LEU A 64 3.45 -9.24 -5.35
CA LEU A 64 4.01 -8.58 -4.18
C LEU A 64 5.49 -8.93 -4.07
N LEU A 65 6.36 -7.95 -4.28
CA LEU A 65 7.81 -8.14 -4.14
C LEU A 65 8.25 -7.97 -2.69
N ASP A 66 7.79 -6.90 -2.05
CA ASP A 66 8.10 -6.61 -0.65
C ASP A 66 7.01 -5.72 -0.03
N ARG A 67 6.99 -5.66 1.29
CA ARG A 67 6.06 -4.84 2.07
C ARG A 67 6.75 -4.37 3.34
N ARG A 68 6.65 -3.07 3.61
CA ARG A 68 7.18 -2.49 4.85
C ARG A 68 6.32 -1.31 5.30
N GLN A 69 5.92 -1.30 6.56
CA GLN A 69 5.19 -0.20 7.22
C GLN A 69 3.97 0.32 6.42
N GLY A 70 3.21 -0.60 5.82
CA GLY A 70 1.99 -0.25 5.06
C GLY A 70 2.23 0.22 3.63
N THR A 71 3.50 0.24 3.20
CA THR A 71 3.93 0.50 1.83
C THR A 71 4.23 -0.82 1.12
N PHE A 72 3.73 -0.96 -0.09
CA PHE A 72 3.82 -2.16 -0.91
C PHE A 72 4.70 -1.89 -2.11
N LEU A 73 5.72 -2.72 -2.30
CA LEU A 73 6.47 -2.80 -3.55
C LEU A 73 5.84 -3.88 -4.42
N VAL A 74 5.22 -3.47 -5.51
CA VAL A 74 4.44 -4.35 -6.39
C VAL A 74 5.03 -4.32 -7.80
N CYS A 75 5.15 -5.50 -8.40
CA CYS A 75 5.42 -5.64 -9.82
C CYS A 75 4.11 -5.87 -10.57
N ALA A 76 3.80 -5.01 -11.53
CA ALA A 76 2.70 -5.18 -12.46
C ALA A 76 3.24 -5.75 -13.78
N SER A 77 2.94 -7.02 -14.04
CA SER A 77 3.32 -7.68 -15.30
C SER A 77 2.23 -7.49 -16.34
N THR A 78 2.64 -7.08 -17.53
CA THR A 78 1.74 -6.84 -18.66
C THR A 78 2.04 -7.80 -19.81
N SER A 79 1.46 -7.53 -20.99
CA SER A 79 1.82 -8.26 -22.20
C SER A 79 3.14 -7.80 -22.83
N ILE A 80 3.62 -6.61 -22.44
CA ILE A 80 4.79 -5.93 -23.02
C ILE A 80 5.99 -6.00 -22.08
N ALA A 81 5.79 -5.66 -20.81
CA ALA A 81 6.88 -5.52 -19.85
C ALA A 81 6.41 -5.69 -18.40
N ASP A 82 7.38 -5.64 -17.48
CA ASP A 82 7.16 -5.66 -16.04
C ASP A 82 7.46 -4.27 -15.47
N TYR A 83 6.52 -3.73 -14.70
CA TYR A 83 6.60 -2.37 -14.16
C TYR A 83 6.58 -2.39 -12.64
N LEU A 84 7.38 -1.51 -12.02
CA LEU A 84 7.48 -1.37 -10.59
C LEU A 84 6.60 -0.23 -10.09
N TYR A 85 5.86 -0.52 -9.02
CA TYR A 85 5.03 0.45 -8.32
C TYR A 85 5.31 0.43 -6.83
N LEU A 86 5.41 1.62 -6.26
CA LEU A 86 5.30 1.84 -4.82
C LEU A 86 3.86 2.24 -4.51
N ALA A 87 3.16 1.48 -3.67
CA ALA A 87 1.75 1.72 -3.40
C ALA A 87 1.43 1.74 -1.91
N THR A 88 0.50 2.62 -1.55
CA THR A 88 -0.13 2.70 -0.23
C THR A 88 -1.65 2.64 -0.41
N SER A 89 -2.41 2.68 0.70
CA SER A 89 -3.86 2.88 0.63
C SER A 89 -4.24 4.22 -0.01
N GLU A 90 -3.31 5.18 -0.08
CA GLU A 90 -3.59 6.52 -0.53
C GLU A 90 -3.28 6.76 -2.00
N GLN A 91 -2.13 6.27 -2.46
CA GLN A 91 -1.66 6.49 -3.82
C GLN A 91 -0.76 5.34 -4.30
N ALA A 92 -0.45 5.36 -5.59
CA ALA A 92 0.58 4.51 -6.17
C ALA A 92 1.48 5.37 -7.07
N GLU A 93 2.78 5.14 -6.98
CA GLU A 93 3.81 5.82 -7.73
C GLU A 93 4.55 4.82 -8.61
N PHE A 94 4.78 5.22 -9.86
CA PHE A 94 5.53 4.43 -10.82
C PHE A 94 7.03 4.62 -10.60
N LEU A 95 7.76 3.52 -10.41
CA LEU A 95 9.21 3.52 -10.17
C LEU A 95 10.04 3.20 -11.41
N GLY A 96 9.40 2.78 -12.51
CA GLY A 96 10.09 2.39 -13.74
C GLY A 96 9.90 0.92 -14.13
N PRO A 97 10.52 0.50 -15.25
CA PRO A 97 10.55 -0.90 -15.65
C PRO A 97 11.39 -1.76 -14.69
N LEU A 98 10.93 -2.97 -14.38
CA LEU A 98 11.67 -3.91 -13.53
C LEU A 98 13.08 -4.19 -14.06
N ALA A 99 13.25 -4.27 -15.39
CA ALA A 99 14.52 -4.55 -16.04
C ALA A 99 15.59 -3.48 -15.74
N GLU A 100 15.19 -2.26 -15.41
CA GLU A 100 16.10 -1.17 -15.05
C GLU A 100 16.39 -1.10 -13.56
N GLY A 101 15.56 -1.76 -12.73
CA GLY A 101 15.58 -1.67 -11.28
C GLY A 101 15.01 -0.34 -10.75
N ILE A 102 15.25 -0.06 -9.47
CA ILE A 102 14.87 1.19 -8.82
C ILE A 102 16.07 2.14 -8.82
N TRP A 103 15.84 3.41 -9.18
CA TRP A 103 16.88 4.44 -9.22
C TRP A 103 16.92 5.30 -7.95
N GLU A 104 15.79 5.43 -7.28
CA GLU A 104 15.61 6.22 -6.06
C GLU A 104 16.27 5.51 -4.86
N GLU A 105 17.38 6.07 -4.37
CA GLU A 105 18.13 5.52 -3.23
C GLU A 105 17.30 5.50 -1.94
N GLU A 106 16.38 6.46 -1.75
CA GLU A 106 15.50 6.48 -0.59
C GLU A 106 14.56 5.26 -0.58
N VAL A 107 14.07 4.83 -1.74
CA VAL A 107 13.19 3.66 -1.87
C VAL A 107 13.97 2.38 -1.58
N LEU A 108 15.18 2.25 -2.14
CA LEU A 108 16.06 1.10 -1.86
C LEU A 108 16.37 0.99 -0.37
N THR A 109 16.78 2.11 0.25
CA THR A 109 17.06 2.19 1.69
C THR A 109 15.82 1.82 2.50
N PHE A 110 14.64 2.30 2.10
CA PHE A 110 13.39 1.98 2.77
C PHE A 110 13.05 0.48 2.73
N PHE A 111 13.51 -0.29 1.75
CA PHE A 111 13.32 -1.76 1.70
C PHE A 111 14.56 -2.56 2.17
N ASP A 112 15.48 -1.92 2.90
CA ASP A 112 16.74 -2.51 3.36
C ASP A 112 17.59 -3.10 2.19
N LEU A 113 17.55 -2.45 1.03
CA LEU A 113 18.34 -2.82 -0.14
C LEU A 113 19.55 -1.88 -0.25
N ALA A 114 20.74 -2.46 -0.38
CA ALA A 114 21.98 -1.70 -0.43
C ALA A 114 22.10 -0.84 -1.70
N ASP A 115 21.72 -1.41 -2.84
CA ASP A 115 21.80 -0.76 -4.13
C ASP A 115 20.88 -1.45 -5.15
N ARG A 116 20.89 -0.92 -6.36
CA ARG A 116 20.12 -1.43 -7.50
C ARG A 116 20.54 -2.82 -7.95
N GLU A 117 21.81 -3.19 -7.82
CA GLU A 117 22.27 -4.53 -8.19
C GLU A 117 21.71 -5.58 -7.21
N ALA A 118 21.70 -5.26 -5.91
CA ALA A 118 21.07 -6.06 -4.88
C ALA A 118 19.56 -6.22 -5.12
N PHE A 119 18.88 -5.14 -5.55
CA PHE A 119 17.48 -5.20 -5.98
C PHE A 119 17.28 -6.21 -7.12
N LEU A 120 18.00 -6.03 -8.23
CA LEU A 120 17.85 -6.88 -9.42
C LEU A 120 18.13 -8.34 -9.11
N LYS A 121 19.12 -8.60 -8.25
CA LYS A 121 19.45 -9.96 -7.79
C LYS A 121 18.35 -10.57 -6.92
N LYS A 122 17.79 -9.81 -5.98
CA LYS A 122 16.73 -10.29 -5.07
C LYS A 122 15.44 -10.61 -5.81
N TYR A 123 15.08 -9.80 -6.82
CA TYR A 123 13.80 -9.89 -7.51
C TYR A 123 13.90 -10.49 -8.94
N ALA A 124 15.02 -11.13 -9.29
CA ALA A 124 15.24 -11.71 -10.62
C ALA A 124 14.21 -12.77 -11.00
N GLU A 125 13.82 -13.63 -10.05
CA GLU A 125 12.88 -14.73 -10.29
C GLU A 125 11.45 -14.37 -9.87
N LEU A 126 10.79 -13.48 -10.63
CA LEU A 126 9.44 -12.98 -10.34
C LEU A 126 8.40 -14.08 -10.05
N ALA A 127 8.51 -15.24 -10.70
CA ALA A 127 7.58 -16.35 -10.52
C ALA A 127 7.55 -16.90 -9.08
N THR A 128 8.61 -16.68 -8.30
CA THR A 128 8.71 -17.10 -6.90
C THR A 128 7.92 -16.19 -5.95
N PHE A 129 7.61 -14.96 -6.37
CA PHE A 129 6.88 -13.99 -5.57
C PHE A 129 5.36 -14.25 -5.65
N PRO A 130 4.63 -14.10 -4.54
CA PRO A 130 3.20 -14.36 -4.52
C PRO A 130 2.44 -13.38 -5.40
N VAL A 131 1.38 -13.88 -6.03
CA VAL A 131 0.38 -13.00 -6.66
C VAL A 131 -0.26 -12.15 -5.56
N TYR A 132 -0.27 -10.84 -5.78
CA TYR A 132 -0.87 -9.90 -4.85
C TYR A 132 -2.36 -10.19 -4.70
N VAL A 133 -2.83 -10.20 -3.45
CA VAL A 133 -4.25 -10.27 -3.12
C VAL A 133 -4.62 -9.06 -2.26
N PRO A 134 -5.88 -8.60 -2.31
CA PRO A 134 -6.35 -7.46 -1.53
C PRO A 134 -5.88 -7.44 -0.07
N ALA A 135 -5.37 -6.29 0.39
CA ALA A 135 -4.71 -6.18 1.69
C ALA A 135 -5.63 -6.54 2.86
N HIS A 136 -6.92 -6.19 2.79
CA HIS A 136 -7.89 -6.49 3.85
C HIS A 136 -8.15 -7.99 4.07
N LEU A 137 -7.80 -8.86 3.11
CA LEU A 137 -7.91 -10.31 3.24
C LEU A 137 -6.78 -10.92 4.08
N HIS A 138 -5.75 -10.14 4.39
CA HIS A 138 -4.65 -10.56 5.24
C HIS A 138 -4.98 -10.28 6.71
N HIS A 139 -5.06 -11.35 7.51
CA HIS A 139 -5.32 -11.23 8.94
C HIS A 139 -4.11 -10.63 9.69
N ASP A 140 -2.90 -10.86 9.19
CA ASP A 140 -1.64 -10.33 9.72
C ASP A 140 -1.44 -8.83 9.46
N LEU A 141 -2.35 -8.19 8.72
CA LEU A 141 -2.27 -6.76 8.39
C LEU A 141 -3.23 -5.91 9.18
N CYS A 142 -2.79 -4.71 9.55
CA CYS A 142 -3.70 -3.69 10.07
C CYS A 142 -4.79 -3.37 9.03
N PRO A 143 -6.09 -3.42 9.38
CA PRO A 143 -7.18 -3.20 8.43
C PRO A 143 -7.29 -1.75 7.91
N PHE A 144 -6.51 -0.82 8.44
CA PHE A 144 -6.56 0.60 8.08
C PHE A 144 -5.30 1.05 7.33
N CYS A 145 -4.12 0.86 7.93
CA CYS A 145 -2.86 1.30 7.34
C CYS A 145 -2.02 0.14 6.77
N HIS A 146 -2.50 -1.09 6.85
CA HIS A 146 -1.86 -2.27 6.26
C HIS A 146 -0.42 -2.58 6.70
N VAL A 147 0.02 -2.04 7.83
CA VAL A 147 1.27 -2.48 8.47
C VAL A 147 1.13 -3.92 8.95
N ALA A 148 2.21 -4.69 8.85
CA ALA A 148 2.24 -6.08 9.27
C ALA A 148 2.35 -6.21 10.79
N ASP A 149 2.00 -7.38 11.31
CA ASP A 149 2.26 -7.75 12.70
C ASP A 149 3.74 -7.51 13.07
N GLY A 150 3.95 -6.84 14.20
CA GLY A 150 5.26 -6.40 14.68
C GLY A 150 5.75 -5.06 14.11
N GLU A 151 5.12 -4.50 13.07
CA GLU A 151 5.51 -3.19 12.52
C GLU A 151 4.83 -2.01 13.24
N PHE A 152 5.43 -0.83 13.15
CA PHE A 152 4.79 0.39 13.64
C PHE A 152 3.79 0.93 12.62
N HIS A 153 2.63 1.37 13.10
CA HIS A 153 1.62 2.01 12.27
C HIS A 153 2.15 3.24 11.52
N THR A 154 1.51 3.59 10.40
CA THR A 154 1.56 4.96 9.88
C THR A 154 0.92 5.90 10.89
N LEU A 155 1.55 7.06 11.14
CA LEU A 155 1.04 8.04 12.11
C LEU A 155 -0.40 8.44 11.75
N GLY A 156 -1.30 8.37 12.73
CA GLY A 156 -2.71 8.71 12.53
C GLY A 156 -3.61 7.54 12.18
N CYS A 157 -3.08 6.31 12.15
CA CYS A 157 -3.90 5.11 12.07
C CYS A 157 -4.89 5.04 13.26
N PRO A 158 -6.19 4.77 13.03
CA PRO A 158 -7.20 4.80 14.10
C PRO A 158 -7.02 3.70 15.15
N VAL A 159 -6.28 2.62 14.84
CA VAL A 159 -5.98 1.54 15.78
C VAL A 159 -4.60 1.64 16.41
N GLU A 160 -3.84 2.71 16.11
CA GLU A 160 -2.54 2.93 16.74
C GLU A 160 -2.70 3.17 18.26
N ILE A 161 -1.96 2.39 19.05
CA ILE A 161 -2.01 2.48 20.52
C ILE A 161 -1.03 3.54 21.04
N CYS A 162 -1.55 4.40 21.93
CA CYS A 162 -0.78 5.42 22.61
C CYS A 162 0.16 4.79 23.67
N PRO A 163 1.48 4.98 23.58
CA PRO A 163 2.44 4.36 24.51
C PRO A 163 2.43 4.97 25.92
N TRP A 164 1.64 6.03 26.15
CA TRP A 164 1.52 6.67 27.47
C TRP A 164 0.28 6.23 28.25
N CYS A 165 -0.86 6.02 27.57
CA CYS A 165 -2.11 5.71 28.24
C CYS A 165 -2.76 4.40 27.80
N GLY A 166 -2.24 3.72 26.77
CA GLY A 166 -2.81 2.48 26.24
C GLY A 166 -4.11 2.65 25.44
N GLY A 167 -4.66 3.86 25.35
CA GLY A 167 -5.81 4.15 24.47
C GLY A 167 -5.40 4.38 23.01
N GLN A 168 -6.36 4.60 22.13
CA GLN A 168 -6.10 4.95 20.72
C GLN A 168 -5.41 6.32 20.61
N LEU A 169 -4.28 6.40 19.90
CA LEU A 169 -3.46 7.61 19.78
C LEU A 169 -4.26 8.77 19.20
N THR A 170 -5.10 8.50 18.19
CA THR A 170 -5.97 9.47 17.49
C THR A 170 -7.13 9.98 18.36
N SER A 171 -7.47 9.28 19.45
CA SER A 171 -8.57 9.66 20.36
C SER A 171 -8.10 10.14 21.74
N CYS A 172 -6.86 9.86 22.14
CA CYS A 172 -6.36 10.24 23.46
C CYS A 172 -5.91 11.71 23.58
N GLY A 173 -5.99 12.29 24.79
CA GLY A 173 -5.49 13.64 25.05
C GLY A 173 -3.96 13.77 25.15
N CYS A 174 -3.21 12.67 25.22
CA CYS A 174 -1.77 12.68 25.51
C CYS A 174 -0.97 13.51 24.49
N ARG A 175 -1.31 13.42 23.20
CA ARG A 175 -0.64 14.18 22.13
C ARG A 175 -0.67 15.70 22.36
N PHE A 176 -1.78 16.19 22.91
CA PHE A 176 -1.99 17.61 23.20
C PHE A 176 -1.25 18.03 24.46
N THR A 177 -1.35 17.23 25.53
CA THR A 177 -0.66 17.48 26.80
C THR A 177 0.86 17.51 26.64
N LEU A 178 1.43 16.54 25.90
CA LEU A 178 2.87 16.42 25.71
C LEU A 178 3.47 17.54 24.87
N LEU A 179 2.71 18.04 23.89
CA LEU A 179 3.11 19.19 23.08
C LEU A 179 2.76 20.54 23.71
N ASN A 180 2.03 20.54 24.84
CA ASN A 180 1.47 21.73 25.47
C ASN A 180 0.65 22.58 24.47
N ARG A 181 -0.20 21.92 23.69
CA ARG A 181 -1.05 22.52 22.66
C ARG A 181 -2.49 22.03 22.82
N SER A 182 -3.46 22.82 22.37
CA SER A 182 -4.88 22.41 22.35
C SER A 182 -5.27 21.65 21.07
N ASP A 183 -4.48 21.77 20.00
CA ASP A 183 -4.74 21.17 18.69
C ASP A 183 -3.45 20.99 17.88
N LEU A 184 -3.49 20.16 16.83
CA LEU A 184 -2.40 19.93 15.87
C LEU A 184 -2.84 20.34 14.46
N LYS A 185 -2.22 21.39 13.90
CA LYS A 185 -2.65 22.06 12.67
C LYS A 185 -1.59 22.16 11.58
N SER A 186 -0.37 21.67 11.83
CA SER A 186 0.73 21.75 10.88
C SER A 186 1.57 20.49 10.88
N GLU A 187 2.20 20.18 9.75
CA GLU A 187 3.10 19.05 9.59
C GLU A 187 4.26 19.10 10.61
N ALA A 188 4.86 20.27 10.84
CA ALA A 188 5.90 20.44 11.86
C ALA A 188 5.46 19.98 13.28
N GLN A 189 4.18 20.12 13.62
CA GLN A 189 3.66 19.66 14.92
C GLN A 189 3.48 18.13 14.95
N LEU A 190 3.18 17.52 13.80
CA LEU A 190 3.12 16.07 13.65
C LEU A 190 4.54 15.45 13.72
N GLU A 191 5.54 16.12 13.15
CA GLU A 191 6.94 15.73 13.27
C GLU A 191 7.42 15.79 14.73
N GLU A 192 7.10 16.87 15.46
CA GLU A 192 7.35 16.98 16.91
C GLU A 192 6.71 15.81 17.68
N LEU A 193 5.45 15.48 17.37
CA LEU A 193 4.76 14.34 17.99
C LEU A 193 5.45 13.01 17.66
N LEU A 194 5.82 12.80 16.40
CA LEU A 194 6.49 11.59 15.94
C LEU A 194 7.85 11.41 16.63
N ALA A 195 8.61 12.49 16.82
CA ALA A 195 9.85 12.47 17.59
C ALA A 195 9.62 12.05 19.05
N LEU A 196 8.57 12.56 19.71
CA LEU A 196 8.21 12.16 21.07
C LEU A 196 7.80 10.69 21.15
N LEU A 197 7.01 10.21 20.19
CA LEU A 197 6.59 8.82 20.07
C LEU A 197 7.79 7.89 19.90
N ASN A 198 8.69 8.21 18.97
CA ASN A 198 9.91 7.44 18.73
C ASN A 198 10.82 7.41 19.95
N LYS A 199 10.96 8.54 20.65
CA LYS A 199 11.75 8.62 21.90
C LYS A 199 11.14 7.78 23.03
N LYS A 200 9.81 7.75 23.15
CA LYS A 200 9.11 6.93 24.16
C LYS A 200 9.18 5.44 23.83
N GLY A 201 9.24 5.10 22.55
CA GLY A 201 9.03 3.76 22.03
C GLY A 201 7.57 3.61 21.60
N ARG A 202 7.36 3.50 20.29
CA ARG A 202 6.02 3.24 19.72
C ARG A 202 5.60 1.80 20.04
N VAL A 203 4.29 1.58 20.13
CA VAL A 203 3.74 0.23 20.29
C VAL A 203 3.62 -0.40 18.89
N PRO A 204 4.27 -1.54 18.63
CA PRO A 204 4.10 -2.25 17.36
C PRO A 204 2.68 -2.78 17.22
N PHE A 205 2.22 -2.96 16.00
CA PHE A 205 0.93 -3.58 15.71
C PHE A 205 0.94 -5.05 16.12
N SER A 206 -0.11 -5.48 16.83
CA SER A 206 -0.42 -6.88 17.10
C SER A 206 -1.74 -7.20 16.40
N ALA A 207 -1.72 -8.11 15.43
CA ALA A 207 -2.91 -8.55 14.72
C ALA A 207 -3.88 -9.29 15.66
N GLU A 208 -3.35 -9.95 16.70
CA GLU A 208 -4.15 -10.66 17.70
C GLU A 208 -4.84 -9.68 18.66
N GLU A 209 -4.12 -8.67 19.16
CA GLU A 209 -4.62 -7.81 20.23
C GLU A 209 -5.29 -6.52 19.74
N HIS A 210 -4.80 -5.94 18.64
CA HIS A 210 -5.20 -4.60 18.19
C HIS A 210 -6.21 -4.62 17.05
N ARG A 211 -6.43 -5.76 16.40
CA ARG A 211 -7.44 -5.87 15.34
C ARG A 211 -8.84 -5.75 15.97
N PRO A 212 -9.69 -4.82 15.51
CA PRO A 212 -11.04 -4.71 16.04
C PRO A 212 -11.78 -6.03 15.85
N ALA A 213 -12.42 -6.52 16.91
CA ALA A 213 -13.30 -7.68 16.85
C ALA A 213 -14.55 -7.33 16.02
N TYR A 214 -14.47 -7.50 14.71
CA TYR A 214 -15.66 -7.56 13.87
C TYR A 214 -16.30 -8.94 14.04
N PRO A 215 -17.65 -9.05 13.99
CA PRO A 215 -18.25 -10.36 13.85
C PRO A 215 -17.69 -11.01 12.58
N LEU A 216 -17.06 -12.18 12.76
CA LEU A 216 -16.48 -12.99 11.68
C LEU A 216 -17.46 -13.02 10.51
N THR A 217 -17.01 -12.57 9.34
CA THR A 217 -17.78 -12.78 8.13
C THR A 217 -17.65 -14.25 7.72
N PRO A 218 -18.60 -14.84 6.99
CA PRO A 218 -18.53 -16.25 6.57
C PRO A 218 -17.28 -16.62 5.74
N LEU A 219 -16.51 -15.63 5.29
CA LEU A 219 -15.22 -15.81 4.60
C LEU A 219 -14.07 -16.10 5.56
N ASP A 220 -14.19 -15.71 6.82
CA ASP A 220 -13.18 -15.90 7.88
C ASP A 220 -13.24 -17.32 8.51
N LEU A 221 -14.15 -18.18 8.03
CA LEU A 221 -14.41 -19.54 8.53
C LEU A 221 -13.99 -20.64 7.54
N LYS A 222 -13.04 -20.38 6.64
CA LYS A 222 -12.50 -21.38 5.71
C LYS A 222 -11.03 -21.68 5.92
#